data_AF-A0A644W181-F1
#
_entry.id   AF-A0A644W181-F1
#
_cell.length_a   1.000
_cell.length_b   1.000
_cell.length_c   1.000
_cell.angle_alpha   90.00
_cell.angle_beta   90.00
_cell.angle_gamma   90.00
#
_symmetry.space_group_name_H-M   'P 1'
#
loop_
_entity.id
_entity.type
_entity.pdbx_description
1 polymer ?
#
loop_
_entity_poly.entity_id
_entity_poly.type
_entity_poly.pdbx_seq_one_letter_code
_entity_poly.pdbx_strand_id
1 'polypeptide(L)'
;MEVSINEEKRIVLIWMTNADQHDEVCLKQADSLVKEVCEKGWFSAVFRSGTQDLYDYTAGLLISNVRRSAALHCNNASDAKDSTSA
;
A
#
# COMPACT_ATOMS: atom_id res chain seq x y z
N MET A 1 12.66 -1.96 9.69
CA MET A 1 11.69 -0.92 10.15
C MET A 1 12.00 0.40 9.45
N GLU A 2 10.98 1.15 9.05
CA GLU A 2 11.08 2.50 8.45
C GLU A 2 10.22 3.50 9.25
N VAL A 3 10.64 4.77 9.30
CA VAL A 3 9.92 5.85 9.98
C VAL A 3 9.75 7.04 9.04
N SER A 4 8.51 7.52 8.89
CA SER A 4 8.18 8.71 8.10
C SER A 4 7.58 9.78 9.01
N ILE A 5 8.09 11.00 8.94
CA ILE A 5 7.65 12.13 9.78
C ILE A 5 6.99 13.18 8.90
N ASN A 6 5.78 13.59 9.27
CA ASN A 6 5.09 14.75 8.71
C ASN A 6 4.94 15.82 9.80
N GLU A 7 5.85 16.78 9.81
CA GLU A 7 5.91 17.83 10.84
C GLU A 7 4.73 18.80 10.75
N GLU A 8 4.31 19.17 9.54
CA GLU A 8 3.17 20.08 9.32
C GLU A 8 1.88 19.56 9.97
N LYS A 9 1.65 18.25 9.83
CA LYS A 9 0.47 17.57 10.39
C LYS A 9 0.73 16.98 11.78
N ARG A 10 1.97 17.06 12.28
CA ARG A 10 2.40 16.43 13.54
C ARG A 10 2.09 14.93 13.59
N ILE A 11 2.42 14.22 12.51
CA ILE A 11 2.19 12.78 12.36
C ILE A 11 3.51 12.05 12.18
N VAL A 12 3.70 10.93 12.89
CA VAL A 12 4.80 9.98 12.69
C VAL A 12 4.23 8.63 12.29
N LEU A 13 4.67 8.11 11.15
CA LEU A 13 4.31 6.79 10.64
C LEU A 13 5.48 5.83 10.85
N ILE A 14 5.23 4.70 11.48
CA ILE A 14 6.22 3.64 11.72
C ILE A 14 5.79 2.43 10.90
N TRP A 15 6.64 2.00 9.97
CA TRP A 15 6.39 0.86 9.11
C TRP A 15 7.23 -0.33 9.55
N MET A 16 6.55 -1.43 9.85
CA MET A 16 7.16 -2.69 10.26
C MET A 16 6.88 -3.77 9.22
N THR A 17 7.94 -4.37 8.71
CA THR A 17 7.84 -5.61 7.93
C THR A 17 7.47 -6.77 8.85
N ASN A 18 7.22 -7.94 8.28
CA ASN A 18 6.88 -9.13 9.04
C ASN A 18 8.09 -9.56 9.89
N ALA A 19 9.28 -9.57 9.29
CA ALA A 19 10.53 -9.88 9.98
C ALA A 19 10.79 -8.92 11.15
N ASP A 20 10.57 -7.62 10.97
CA ASP A 20 10.74 -6.63 12.05
C ASP A 20 9.85 -6.91 13.27
N GLN A 21 8.67 -7.51 13.05
CA GLN A 21 7.73 -7.82 14.14
C GLN A 21 8.16 -9.03 14.97
N HIS A 22 9.12 -9.82 14.48
CA HIS A 22 9.73 -10.93 15.19
C HIS A 22 11.08 -10.56 15.82
N ASP A 23 11.57 -9.34 15.59
CA ASP A 23 12.79 -8.82 16.19
C ASP A 23 12.46 -7.96 17.44
N GLU A 24 12.90 -8.43 18.60
CA GLU A 24 12.74 -7.70 19.87
C GLU A 24 13.36 -6.30 19.85
N VAL A 25 14.46 -6.10 19.12
CA VAL A 25 15.13 -4.80 19.02
C VAL A 25 14.23 -3.82 18.27
N CYS A 26 13.66 -4.24 17.14
CA CYS A 26 12.73 -3.43 16.37
C CYS A 26 11.45 -3.10 17.16
N LEU A 27 10.91 -4.06 17.93
CA LEU A 27 9.74 -3.82 18.78
C LEU A 27 10.03 -2.77 19.86
N LYS A 28 11.15 -2.89 20.58
CA LYS A 28 11.55 -1.92 21.61
C LYS A 28 11.79 -0.53 21.03
N GLN A 29 12.38 -0.45 19.84
CA GLN A 29 12.59 0.82 19.14
C GLN A 29 11.26 1.48 18.74
N ALA A 30 10.31 0.70 18.20
CA ALA A 30 8.99 1.21 17.85
C ALA A 30 8.22 1.73 19.07
N ASP A 31 8.24 0.99 20.19
CA ASP A 31 7.60 1.40 21.44
C ASP A 31 8.21 2.70 21.99
N SER A 32 9.54 2.82 21.92
CA SER A 32 10.25 4.02 22.35
C SER A 32 9.88 5.25 21.51
N LEU A 33 9.77 5.07 20.18
CA LEU A 33 9.35 6.13 19.27
C LEU A 33 7.89 6.55 19.52
N VAL A 34 6.98 5.60 19.72
CA VAL A 34 5.58 5.91 20.05
C VAL A 34 5.49 6.74 21.33
N LYS A 35 6.29 6.39 22.35
CA LYS A 35 6.34 7.14 23.60
C LYS A 35 6.86 8.56 23.39
N GLU A 36 7.95 8.73 22.64
CA GLU A 36 8.52 10.05 22.33
C GLU A 36 7.51 10.93 21.55
N VAL A 37 6.81 10.35 20.58
CA VAL A 37 5.79 11.06 19.78
C VAL A 37 4.60 11.47 20.65
N CYS A 38 4.17 10.60 21.56
CA CYS A 38 3.11 10.90 22.52
C CYS A 38 3.52 12.02 23.49
N GLU A 39 4.76 12.02 23.99
CA GLU A 39 5.30 13.08 24.87
C GLU A 39 5.38 14.42 24.15
N LYS A 40 5.68 14.41 22.84
CA LYS A 40 5.62 15.60 21.97
C LYS A 40 4.21 16.08 21.66
N GLY A 41 3.17 15.32 22.02
CA GLY A 41 1.77 15.62 21.71
C GLY A 41 1.42 15.45 20.23
N TRP A 42 2.18 14.63 19.51
CA TRP A 42 2.00 14.35 18.09
C TRP A 42 1.26 13.01 17.91
N PHE A 43 0.68 12.80 16.73
CA PHE A 43 0.01 11.55 16.40
C PHE A 43 1.03 10.52 15.88
N SER A 44 0.96 9.28 16.36
CA SER A 44 1.73 8.16 15.82
C SER A 44 0.81 7.08 15.26
N ALA A 45 1.23 6.44 14.17
CA ALA A 45 0.60 5.24 13.63
C ALA A 45 1.66 4.19 13.30
N VAL A 46 1.41 2.95 13.74
CA VAL A 46 2.28 1.80 13.45
C VAL A 46 1.59 0.91 12.44
N PHE A 47 2.15 0.83 11.23
CA PHE A 47 1.72 -0.09 10.19
C PHE A 47 2.52 -1.39 10.27
N ARG A 48 1.81 -2.50 10.30
CA ARG A 48 2.39 -3.84 10.37
C ARG A 48 2.06 -4.59 9.09
N SER A 49 3.07 -5.05 8.37
CA SER A 49 2.81 -5.89 7.19
C SER A 49 2.22 -7.24 7.63
N GLY A 50 1.30 -7.77 6.83
CA GLY A 50 0.71 -9.09 7.04
C GLY A 50 1.71 -10.23 6.83
N THR A 51 1.21 -11.46 7.00
CA THR A 51 1.95 -12.72 6.79
C THR A 51 1.70 -13.36 5.44
N GLN A 52 0.66 -12.92 4.74
CA GLN A 52 0.23 -13.56 3.51
C GLN A 52 1.12 -13.16 2.34
N ASP A 53 1.59 -14.16 1.60
CA ASP A 53 2.16 -13.93 0.28
C ASP A 53 1.03 -13.54 -0.69
N LEU A 54 1.15 -12.34 -1.26
CA LEU A 54 0.15 -11.78 -2.16
C LEU A 54 0.53 -11.98 -3.63
N TYR A 55 1.60 -12.70 -3.94
CA TYR A 55 2.09 -12.86 -5.31
C TYR A 55 1.01 -13.37 -6.26
N ASP A 56 0.40 -14.52 -5.95
CA ASP A 56 -0.61 -15.15 -6.82
C ASP A 56 -1.87 -14.29 -6.97
N TYR A 57 -2.33 -13.69 -5.87
CA TYR A 57 -3.49 -12.79 -5.89
C TYR A 57 -3.23 -11.54 -6.73
N THR A 58 -2.05 -10.96 -6.61
CA THR A 58 -1.64 -9.77 -7.37
C THR A 58 -1.46 -10.11 -8.84
N ALA A 59 -0.82 -11.24 -9.16
CA ALA A 59 -0.66 -11.73 -10.53
C ALA A 59 -2.03 -11.97 -11.19
N GLY A 60 -2.94 -12.66 -10.49
CA GLY A 60 -4.31 -12.89 -10.96
C GLY A 60 -5.07 -11.58 -11.22
N LEU A 61 -4.95 -10.61 -10.30
CA LEU A 61 -5.56 -9.28 -10.46
C LEU A 61 -5.02 -8.55 -11.68
N LEU A 62 -3.70 -8.54 -11.88
CA LEU A 62 -3.06 -7.89 -13.01
C LEU A 62 -3.48 -8.52 -14.34
N ILE A 63 -3.48 -9.86 -14.44
CA ILE A 63 -3.93 -10.57 -15.63
C ILE A 63 -5.40 -10.24 -15.95
N SER A 64 -6.26 -10.24 -14.92
CA SER A 64 -7.67 -9.87 -15.07
C SER A 64 -7.83 -8.43 -15.56
N ASN A 65 -7.06 -7.50 -15.01
CA ASN A 65 -7.08 -6.09 -15.44
C ASN A 65 -6.64 -5.95 -16.90
N VAL A 66 -5.54 -6.59 -17.29
CA VAL A 66 -5.05 -6.57 -18.68
C VAL A 66 -6.10 -7.11 -19.64
N ARG A 67 -6.73 -8.25 -19.32
CA ARG A 67 -7.80 -8.84 -20.15
C ARG A 67 -9.00 -7.90 -20.31
N ARG A 68 -9.46 -7.29 -19.22
CA ARG A 68 -10.58 -6.34 -19.26
C ARG A 68 -10.23 -5.09 -20.05
N SER A 69 -9.05 -4.53 -19.85
CA SER A 69 -8.58 -3.38 -20.62
C SER A 69 -8.51 -3.71 -22.10
N ALA A 70 -7.95 -4.87 -22.48
CA ALA A 70 -7.92 -5.29 -23.89
C ALA A 70 -9.33 -5.42 -24.48
N ALA A 71 -10.26 -6.07 -23.76
CA ALA A 71 -11.65 -6.22 -24.19
C ALA A 71 -12.36 -4.86 -24.39
N LEU A 72 -12.16 -3.91 -23.47
CA LEU A 72 -12.72 -2.56 -23.60
C LEU A 72 -12.18 -1.83 -24.84
N HIS A 73 -10.88 -1.94 -25.12
CA HIS A 73 -10.30 -1.33 -26.32
C HIS A 73 -10.81 -1.98 -27.61
N CYS A 74 -11.04 -3.30 -27.62
CA CYS A 74 -11.64 -3.98 -28.78
C CYS A 74 -13.09 -3.55 -29.01
N ASN A 75 -13.90 -3.47 -27.96
CA ASN A 75 -15.31 -3.06 -28.07
C ASN A 75 -15.44 -1.61 -28.55
N ASN A 76 -14.62 -0.69 -28.02
CA ASN A 76 -14.60 0.70 -28.48
C ASN A 76 -14.15 0.82 -29.95
N ALA A 77 -13.29 -0.09 -30.42
CA ALA A 77 -12.86 -0.12 -31.82
C ALA A 77 -13.93 -0.70 -32.77
N SER A 78 -14.82 -1.59 -32.30
CA SER A 78 -16.01 -2.00 -33.07
C SER A 78 -17.06 -0.90 -33.11
N ASP A 79 -17.33 -0.23 -31.98
CA ASP A 79 -18.32 0.86 -31.91
C ASP A 79 -17.89 2.07 -32.78
N ALA A 80 -16.59 2.36 -32.87
CA ALA A 80 -16.06 3.40 -33.75
C ALA A 80 -16.24 3.08 -35.25
N LYS A 81 -16.18 1.79 -35.65
CA LYS A 81 -16.36 1.37 -37.05
C LYS A 81 -17.81 1.46 -37.49
N ASP A 82 -18.76 1.20 -36.60
CA ASP A 82 -20.20 1.29 -36.89
C ASP A 82 -20.67 2.76 -37.03
N SER A 83 -19.97 3.71 -36.40
CA SER A 83 -20.29 5.14 -36.48
C SER A 83 -19.73 5.89 -37.70
N THR A 84 -18.85 5.28 -38.50
CA THR A 84 -18.20 5.92 -39.66
C THR A 84 -18.83 5.51 -41.01
N SER A 85 -19.87 4.67 -41.01
CA SER A 85 -20.54 4.18 -42.23
C SER A 85 -21.97 4.74 -42.43
N ALA A 86 -22.20 6.01 -42.06
CA ALA A 86 -23.44 6.74 -42.30
C ALA A 86 -23.18 8.03 -43.10
#